data_AF-D2QVZ8-F1
#
_entry.id   AF-D2QVZ8-F1
#
_cell.length_a   1.000
_cell.length_b   1.000
_cell.length_c   1.000
_cell.angle_alpha   90.00
_cell.angle_beta   90.00
_cell.angle_gamma   90.00
#
_symmetry.space_group_name_H-M   'P 1'
#
loop_
_entity.id
_entity.type
_entity.pdbx_description
1 polymer ?
#
loop_
_entity_poly.entity_id
_entity_poly.type
_entity_poly.pdbx_seq_one_letter_code
_entity_poly.pdbx_strand_id
1 'polypeptide(L)'
;MTPEPRVPAAKAKGGRPKKKDEDKRSKAIQVRLEPASYAYVQELAQQRNTSMADVIRELCVGDVTVITAEQEALLRQIATMSNNLNQLARKANTDGIRSVAILVDRRVRELGELLDRYTK
;
A
#
# COMPACT_ATOMS: atom_id res chain seq x y z
N MET A 1 -47.92 5.11 50.99
CA MET A 1 -46.64 4.86 50.30
C MET A 1 -46.94 4.77 48.81
N THR A 2 -47.10 5.93 48.17
CA THR A 2 -47.38 6.01 46.73
C THR A 2 -46.04 5.99 45.98
N PRO A 3 -45.86 5.13 44.96
CA PRO A 3 -44.60 5.10 44.22
C PRO A 3 -44.48 6.33 43.31
N GLU A 4 -43.28 6.92 43.26
CA GLU A 4 -42.95 8.02 42.35
C GLU A 4 -43.05 7.59 40.88
N PRO A 5 -43.43 8.51 39.97
CA PRO A 5 -43.52 8.20 38.54
C PRO A 5 -42.13 8.01 37.94
N ARG A 6 -41.86 6.84 37.36
CA ARG A 6 -40.66 6.61 36.54
C ARG A 6 -40.72 7.48 35.29
N VAL A 7 -39.76 8.39 35.15
CA VAL A 7 -39.51 9.15 33.93
C VAL A 7 -39.25 8.16 32.78
N PRO A 8 -39.98 8.21 31.66
CA PRO A 8 -39.73 7.30 30.55
C PRO A 8 -38.38 7.66 29.91
N ALA A 9 -37.44 6.71 29.92
CA ALA A 9 -36.19 6.83 29.19
C ALA A 9 -36.50 7.06 27.70
N ALA A 10 -36.09 8.20 27.18
CA ALA A 10 -36.30 8.56 25.79
C ALA A 10 -35.67 7.50 24.88
N LYS A 11 -36.50 6.82 24.07
CA LYS A 11 -36.05 5.85 23.08
C LYS A 11 -35.04 6.53 22.14
N ALA A 12 -33.81 6.05 22.12
CA ALA A 12 -32.83 6.47 21.12
C ALA A 12 -33.39 6.18 19.74
N LYS A 13 -33.60 7.23 18.92
CA LYS A 13 -34.02 7.08 17.53
C LYS A 13 -32.92 6.31 16.80
N GLY A 14 -33.19 5.04 16.50
CA GLY A 14 -32.27 4.20 15.74
C GLY A 14 -31.85 4.88 14.44
N GLY A 15 -30.56 4.77 14.12
CA GLY A 15 -29.96 5.35 12.92
C GLY A 15 -28.42 5.25 12.97
N ARG A 16 -27.77 5.55 11.84
CA ARG A 16 -26.29 5.65 11.79
C ARG A 16 -25.85 6.75 12.77
N PRO A 17 -24.87 6.48 13.67
CA PRO A 17 -24.32 7.49 14.57
C PRO A 17 -23.89 8.74 13.80
N LYS A 18 -24.18 9.93 14.34
CA LYS A 18 -23.73 11.19 13.76
C LYS A 18 -22.21 11.25 13.80
N LYS A 19 -21.58 11.58 12.67
CA LYS A 19 -20.15 11.91 12.62
C LYS A 19 -19.87 13.17 13.44
N LYS A 20 -18.71 13.23 14.11
CA LYS A 20 -18.22 14.46 14.74
C LYS A 20 -18.06 15.54 13.66
N ASP A 21 -18.15 16.81 14.05
CA ASP A 21 -18.04 17.91 13.09
C ASP A 21 -16.67 17.96 12.39
N GLU A 22 -15.62 17.53 13.08
CA GLU A 22 -14.25 17.38 12.54
C GLU A 22 -14.15 16.29 11.45
N ASP A 23 -14.98 15.24 11.52
CA ASP A 23 -15.01 14.14 10.56
C ASP A 23 -15.91 14.41 9.34
N LYS A 24 -16.58 15.57 9.31
CA LYS A 24 -17.46 15.99 8.21
C LYS A 24 -16.66 16.72 7.14
N ARG A 25 -16.97 16.42 5.88
CA ARG A 25 -16.50 17.17 4.72
C ARG A 25 -17.31 18.47 4.60
N SER A 26 -16.98 19.46 5.42
CA SER A 26 -17.71 20.73 5.53
C SER A 26 -17.21 21.84 4.59
N LYS A 27 -15.98 21.72 4.09
CA LYS A 27 -15.33 22.67 3.18
C LYS A 27 -15.18 22.05 1.79
N ALA A 28 -15.38 22.86 0.75
CA ALA A 28 -15.23 22.47 -0.64
C ALA A 28 -14.32 23.45 -1.38
N ILE A 29 -13.56 22.94 -2.33
CA ILE A 29 -12.73 23.73 -3.25
C ILE A 29 -13.22 23.41 -4.66
N GLN A 30 -13.47 24.46 -5.46
CA GLN A 30 -13.75 24.33 -6.88
C GLN A 30 -12.49 24.70 -7.66
N VAL A 31 -12.04 23.83 -8.55
CA VAL A 31 -10.86 24.04 -9.39
C VAL A 31 -11.26 23.84 -10.85
N ARG A 32 -10.80 24.74 -11.73
CA ARG A 32 -10.87 24.55 -13.18
C ARG A 32 -9.56 23.94 -13.65
N LEU A 33 -9.65 22.86 -14.41
CA LEU A 33 -8.50 22.13 -14.93
C LEU A 33 -8.35 22.37 -16.43
N GLU A 34 -7.13 22.31 -16.93
CA GLU A 34 -6.88 22.16 -18.36
C GLU A 34 -7.44 20.81 -18.84
N PRO A 35 -7.80 20.68 -20.14
CA PRO A 35 -8.37 19.45 -20.68
C PRO A 35 -7.51 18.20 -20.41
N ALA A 36 -6.19 18.33 -20.51
CA ALA A 36 -5.26 17.23 -20.24
C ALA A 36 -5.28 16.77 -18.78
N SER A 37 -5.24 17.72 -17.83
CA SER A 37 -5.32 17.39 -16.40
C SER A 37 -6.68 16.81 -16.01
N TYR A 38 -7.77 17.27 -16.66
CA TYR A 38 -9.09 16.69 -16.45
C TYR A 38 -9.14 15.23 -16.91
N ALA A 39 -8.65 14.94 -18.12
CA ALA A 39 -8.60 13.60 -18.68
C ALA A 39 -7.78 12.65 -17.80
N TYR A 40 -6.63 13.10 -17.30
CA TYR A 40 -5.79 12.32 -16.39
C TYR A 40 -6.54 11.89 -15.12
N VAL A 41 -7.23 12.82 -14.45
CA VAL A 41 -8.01 12.51 -13.24
C VAL A 41 -9.18 11.58 -13.57
N GLN A 42 -9.78 11.74 -14.75
CA GLN A 42 -10.88 10.89 -15.21
C GLN A 42 -10.42 9.45 -15.45
N GLU A 43 -9.31 9.25 -16.17
CA GLU A 43 -8.72 7.93 -16.41
C GLU A 43 -8.33 7.25 -15.10
N LEU A 44 -7.68 7.99 -14.19
CA LEU A 44 -7.27 7.45 -12.90
C LEU A 44 -8.48 7.01 -12.05
N ALA A 45 -9.58 7.77 -12.10
CA ALA A 45 -10.84 7.41 -11.44
C ALA A 45 -11.45 6.13 -12.03
N GLN A 46 -11.43 5.99 -13.36
CA GLN A 46 -11.90 4.78 -14.05
C GLN A 46 -11.05 3.56 -13.68
N GLN A 47 -9.71 3.67 -13.75
CA GLN A 47 -8.80 2.58 -13.40
C GLN A 47 -9.01 2.09 -11.96
N ARG A 48 -9.33 3.00 -11.05
CA ARG A 48 -9.53 2.72 -9.61
C ARG A 48 -10.98 2.40 -9.25
N ASN A 49 -11.92 2.39 -10.20
CA ASN A 49 -13.36 2.23 -9.97
C ASN A 49 -13.89 3.14 -8.84
N THR A 50 -13.44 4.40 -8.82
CA THR A 50 -13.78 5.38 -7.78
C THR A 50 -14.19 6.71 -8.40
N SER A 51 -14.67 7.66 -7.59
CA SER A 51 -15.04 8.98 -8.12
C SER A 51 -13.81 9.87 -8.33
N MET A 52 -13.86 10.79 -9.29
CA MET A 52 -12.80 11.80 -9.48
C MET A 52 -12.54 12.61 -8.21
N ALA A 53 -13.58 12.87 -7.41
CA ALA A 53 -13.45 13.56 -6.13
C ALA A 53 -12.71 12.70 -5.08
N ASP A 54 -12.85 11.38 -5.10
CA ASP A 54 -12.09 10.47 -4.24
C ASP A 54 -10.62 10.45 -4.64
N VAL A 55 -10.32 10.38 -5.95
CA VAL A 55 -8.96 10.47 -6.47
C VAL A 55 -8.28 11.78 -6.05
N ILE A 56 -8.92 12.92 -6.32
CA ILE A 56 -8.39 14.24 -5.94
C ILE A 56 -8.15 14.30 -4.42
N ARG A 57 -9.09 13.80 -3.61
CA ARG A 57 -8.93 13.79 -2.15
C ARG A 57 -7.78 12.90 -1.69
N GLU A 58 -7.59 11.75 -2.33
CA GLU A 58 -6.45 10.86 -2.05
C GLU A 58 -5.12 11.56 -2.39
N LEU A 59 -5.05 12.20 -3.56
CA LEU A 59 -3.88 12.99 -3.99
C LEU A 59 -3.62 14.20 -3.09
N CYS A 60 -4.65 14.77 -2.45
CA CYS A 60 -4.49 15.85 -1.47
C CYS A 60 -4.11 15.37 -0.07
N VAL A 61 -4.34 14.10 0.26
CA VAL A 61 -4.08 13.52 1.60
C VAL A 61 -2.73 12.82 1.66
N GLY A 62 -2.29 12.20 0.56
CA GLY A 62 -0.99 11.55 0.47
C GLY A 62 0.04 12.44 -0.19
N ASP A 63 1.29 12.37 0.29
CA ASP A 63 2.43 12.61 -0.58
C ASP A 63 2.20 11.76 -1.83
N VAL A 64 2.05 12.42 -2.98
CA VAL A 64 2.07 11.73 -4.27
C VAL A 64 3.49 11.18 -4.40
N THR A 65 3.72 9.96 -3.91
CA THR A 65 4.96 9.24 -4.18
C THR A 65 4.94 8.87 -5.65
N VAL A 66 5.41 9.80 -6.46
CA VAL A 66 5.90 9.52 -7.79
C VAL A 66 7.02 8.50 -7.58
N ILE A 67 6.76 7.25 -7.98
CA ILE A 67 7.79 6.22 -7.98
C ILE A 67 8.88 6.73 -8.92
N THR A 68 10.01 7.10 -8.34
CA THR A 68 11.15 7.59 -9.12
C THR A 68 11.67 6.46 -9.99
N ALA A 69 12.34 6.80 -11.09
CA ALA A 69 12.96 5.79 -11.96
C ALA A 69 13.92 4.85 -11.19
N GLU A 70 14.53 5.35 -10.12
CA GLU A 70 15.40 4.59 -9.22
C GLU A 70 14.61 3.57 -8.37
N GLN A 71 13.47 3.97 -7.81
CA GLN A 71 12.58 3.06 -7.08
C GLN A 71 11.95 2.01 -8.00
N GLU A 72 11.66 2.37 -9.25
CA GLU A 72 11.17 1.41 -10.24
C GLU A 72 12.26 0.38 -10.63
N ALA A 73 13.51 0.84 -10.79
CA ALA A 73 14.65 -0.04 -11.01
C ALA A 73 14.87 -1.00 -9.82
N LEU A 74 14.71 -0.50 -8.59
CA LEU A 74 14.77 -1.32 -7.38
C LEU A 74 13.67 -2.38 -7.33
N LEU A 75 12.43 -2.02 -7.68
CA LEU A 75 11.31 -2.96 -7.77
C LEU A 75 11.57 -4.06 -8.81
N ARG A 76 12.15 -3.71 -9.97
CA ARG A 76 12.56 -4.70 -10.98
C ARG A 76 13.65 -5.63 -10.44
N GLN A 77 14.66 -5.11 -9.75
CA GLN A 77 15.69 -5.95 -9.13
C GLN A 77 15.10 -6.92 -8.10
N ILE A 78 14.16 -6.46 -7.27
CA ILE A 78 13.46 -7.32 -6.29
C ILE A 78 12.68 -8.43 -7.00
N ALA A 79 11.97 -8.11 -8.09
CA ALA A 79 11.26 -9.10 -8.88
C ALA A 79 12.23 -10.14 -9.50
N THR A 80 13.37 -9.69 -10.02
CA THR A 80 14.41 -10.58 -10.55
C THR A 80 14.98 -11.49 -9.46
N MET A 81 15.28 -10.96 -8.27
CA MET A 81 15.76 -11.76 -7.13
C MET A 81 14.73 -12.79 -6.67
N SER A 82 13.46 -12.42 -6.65
CA SER A 82 12.36 -13.32 -6.29
C SER A 82 12.23 -14.47 -7.30
N ASN A 83 12.41 -14.17 -8.59
CA ASN A 83 12.44 -15.18 -9.63
C ASN A 83 13.65 -16.11 -9.52
N ASN A 84 14.82 -15.58 -9.16
CA ASN A 84 16.03 -16.37 -8.92
C ASN A 84 15.85 -17.33 -7.74
N LEU A 85 15.23 -16.86 -6.64
CA LEU A 85 14.88 -17.71 -5.50
C LEU A 85 13.89 -18.83 -5.88
N ASN A 86 12.88 -18.51 -6.69
CA ASN A 86 11.93 -19.52 -7.18
C ASN A 86 12.59 -20.58 -8.07
N GLN A 87 13.56 -20.18 -8.90
CA GLN A 87 14.33 -21.11 -9.72
C GLN A 87 15.23 -22.00 -8.87
N LEU A 88 15.89 -21.44 -7.85
CA LEU A 88 16.68 -22.22 -6.89
C LEU A 88 15.83 -23.22 -6.10
N ALA A 89 14.62 -22.82 -5.69
CA ALA A 89 13.68 -23.69 -4.99
C ALA A 89 13.16 -24.83 -5.88
N ARG A 90 12.80 -24.53 -7.14
CA ARG A 90 12.40 -25.55 -8.11
C ARG A 90 13.54 -26.51 -8.42
N LYS A 91 14.76 -26.00 -8.61
CA LYS A 91 15.94 -26.83 -8.85
C LYS A 91 16.29 -27.71 -7.66
N ALA A 92 16.13 -27.21 -6.43
CA ALA A 92 16.28 -28.01 -5.20
C ALA A 92 15.22 -29.11 -5.07
N ASN A 93 14.00 -28.87 -5.55
CA ASN A 93 12.94 -29.88 -5.58
C ASN A 93 13.16 -30.95 -6.66
N THR A 94 13.80 -30.61 -7.78
CA THR A 94 14.09 -31.55 -8.87
C THR A 94 15.35 -32.41 -8.60
N ASP A 95 16.42 -31.80 -8.07
CA ASP A 95 17.74 -32.45 -7.91
C ASP A 95 18.01 -32.92 -6.46
N GLY A 96 17.11 -32.62 -5.52
CA GLY A 96 17.23 -32.94 -4.09
C GLY A 96 17.93 -31.85 -3.24
N ILE A 97 17.32 -31.50 -2.11
CA ILE A 97 17.64 -30.35 -1.21
C ILE A 97 19.11 -30.28 -0.74
N ARG A 98 19.83 -31.42 -0.70
CA ARG A 98 21.16 -31.51 -0.10
C ARG A 98 22.27 -30.88 -0.95
N SER A 99 22.13 -30.89 -2.28
CA SER A 99 23.13 -30.33 -3.20
C SER A 99 23.03 -28.81 -3.31
N VAL A 100 21.81 -28.27 -3.27
CA VAL A 100 21.54 -26.83 -3.37
C VAL A 100 21.94 -26.08 -2.08
N ALA A 101 21.75 -26.68 -0.90
CA ALA A 101 22.18 -26.10 0.37
C ALA A 101 23.70 -25.88 0.44
N ILE A 102 24.50 -26.81 -0.11
CA ILE A 102 25.98 -26.70 -0.15
C ILE A 102 26.42 -25.58 -1.09
N LEU A 103 25.73 -25.42 -2.22
CA LEU A 103 26.07 -24.38 -3.20
C LEU A 103 25.74 -22.98 -2.66
N VAL A 104 24.63 -22.83 -1.95
CA VAL A 104 24.22 -21.56 -1.33
C VAL A 104 25.18 -21.20 -0.19
N ASP A 105 25.56 -22.15 0.68
CA ASP A 105 26.53 -21.90 1.77
C ASP A 105 27.88 -21.43 1.23
N ARG A 106 28.35 -22.03 0.12
CA ARG A 106 29.59 -21.61 -0.55
C ARG A 106 29.52 -20.19 -1.10
N ARG A 107 28.41 -19.81 -1.74
CA ARG A 107 28.24 -18.47 -2.31
C ARG A 107 28.08 -17.39 -1.26
N VAL A 108 27.44 -17.70 -0.13
CA VAL A 108 27.35 -16.78 1.01
C VAL A 108 28.72 -16.51 1.63
N ARG A 109 29.58 -17.54 1.75
CA ARG A 109 30.97 -17.36 2.25
C ARG A 109 31.81 -16.51 1.31
N GLU A 110 31.77 -16.76 0.01
CA GLU A 110 32.49 -15.94 -0.98
C GLU A 110 32.02 -14.48 -0.95
N LEU A 111 30.71 -14.23 -0.73
CA LEU A 111 30.20 -12.88 -0.57
C LEU A 111 30.72 -12.20 0.71
N GLY A 112 30.77 -12.94 1.82
CA GLY A 112 31.32 -12.45 3.09
C GLY A 112 32.81 -12.08 2.97
N GLU A 113 33.62 -12.92 2.34
CA GLU A 113 35.04 -12.65 2.12
C GLU A 113 35.31 -11.46 1.16
N LEU A 114 34.37 -11.17 0.26
CA LEU A 114 34.41 -9.98 -0.58
C LEU A 114 34.04 -8.74 0.22
N LEU A 115 32.97 -8.80 1.02
CA LEU A 115 32.55 -7.69 1.87
C LEU A 115 33.61 -7.33 2.91
N ASP A 116 34.24 -8.31 3.57
CA ASP A 116 35.33 -8.09 4.54
C ASP A 116 36.58 -7.47 3.91
N ARG A 117 36.82 -7.72 2.61
CA ARG A 117 37.91 -7.08 1.85
C ARG A 117 37.62 -5.61 1.54
N TYR A 118 36.36 -5.24 1.41
CA TYR A 118 35.91 -3.88 1.14
C TYR A 118 35.59 -3.07 2.41
N THR A 119 35.60 -3.70 3.59
CA THR A 119 35.39 -3.04 4.90
C THR A 119 36.69 -2.81 5.69
N LYS A 120 37.86 -2.94 5.04
CA LYS A 120 39.15 -2.43 5.53
C LYS A 120 39.54 -1.13 4.86
#